data_AF-A0A1V5V9A9-F1
#
_entry.id   AF-A0A1V5V9A9-F1
#
_cell.length_a   1.000
_cell.length_b   1.000
_cell.length_c   1.000
_cell.angle_alpha   90.00
_cell.angle_beta   90.00
_cell.angle_gamma   90.00
#
_symmetry.space_group_name_H-M   'P 1'
#
loop_
_entity.id
_entity.type
_entity.pdbx_description
1 polymer ?
#
loop_
_entity_poly.entity_id
_entity_poly.type
_entity_poly.pdbx_seq_one_letter_code
_entity_poly.pdbx_strand_id
1 'polypeptide(L)'
;MKLETVIGLVMAEIDRAEKIHPVWPRNLIHAGMVVSEEQGELSKAILDHDEGKGSKRQMIIEAVHTAAMAIRFLKNIEETEENE
;
A
#
# COMPACT_ATOMS: atom_id res chain seq x y z
N MET A 1 17.45 6.53 -0.61
CA MET A 1 17.50 5.63 0.56
C MET A 1 18.12 4.32 0.13
N LYS A 2 18.73 3.56 1.05
CA LYS A 2 19.14 2.19 0.73
C LYS A 2 17.91 1.28 0.67
N LEU A 3 17.99 0.19 -0.10
CA LEU A 3 16.87 -0.74 -0.28
C LEU A 3 16.40 -1.32 1.05
N GLU A 4 17.33 -1.68 1.94
CA GLU A 4 17.02 -2.26 3.25
C GLU A 4 16.19 -1.29 4.11
N THR A 5 16.47 0.01 3.99
CA THR A 5 15.68 1.05 4.68
C THR A 5 14.26 1.12 4.12
N VAL A 6 14.10 1.03 2.79
CA VAL A 6 12.77 1.05 2.15
C VAL A 6 11.95 -0.15 2.60
N ILE A 7 12.54 -1.36 2.54
CA ILE A 7 11.88 -2.58 3.00
C ILE A 7 11.51 -2.48 4.49
N GLY A 8 12.40 -1.95 5.33
CA GLY A 8 12.13 -1.73 6.75
C GLY A 8 10.93 -0.81 7.00
N LEU A 9 10.77 0.27 6.22
CA LEU A 9 9.58 1.15 6.33
C LEU A 9 8.30 0.42 5.92
N VAL A 10 8.33 -0.35 4.84
CA VAL A 10 7.18 -1.11 4.37
C VAL A 10 6.76 -2.18 5.38
N MET A 11 7.73 -2.89 5.98
CA MET A 11 7.43 -3.87 7.05
C MET A 11 6.80 -3.20 8.27
N ALA A 12 7.35 -2.08 8.73
CA ALA A 12 6.80 -1.32 9.85
C ALA A 12 5.37 -0.83 9.57
N GLU A 13 5.09 -0.46 8.32
CA GLU A 13 3.76 -0.06 7.89
C GLU A 13 2.77 -1.21 7.84
N ILE A 14 3.19 -2.39 7.34
CA ILE A 14 2.35 -3.60 7.38
C ILE A 14 1.95 -3.91 8.84
N ASP A 15 2.91 -3.89 9.76
CA ASP A 15 2.66 -4.12 11.19
C ASP A 15 1.68 -3.09 11.78
N ARG A 16 1.79 -1.82 11.37
CA ARG A 16 0.89 -0.75 11.80
C ARG A 16 -0.52 -0.97 11.25
N ALA A 17 -0.63 -1.23 9.95
CA ALA A 17 -1.90 -1.39 9.26
C ALA A 17 -2.66 -2.63 9.73
N GLU A 18 -1.97 -3.74 10.03
CA GLU A 18 -2.61 -4.94 10.59
C GLU A 18 -3.14 -4.73 12.02
N LYS A 19 -2.52 -3.83 12.81
CA LYS A 19 -3.02 -3.46 14.14
C LYS A 19 -4.28 -2.59 14.06
N ILE A 20 -4.33 -1.65 13.11
CA ILE A 20 -5.46 -0.71 12.96
C ILE A 20 -6.62 -1.36 12.19
N HIS A 21 -6.31 -2.17 11.19
CA HIS A 21 -7.26 -2.86 10.31
C HIS A 21 -7.01 -4.37 10.34
N PRO A 22 -7.37 -5.06 11.44
CA PRO A 22 -7.05 -6.48 11.64
C PRO A 22 -7.83 -7.42 10.72
N VAL A 23 -8.98 -6.99 10.20
CA VAL A 23 -9.79 -7.79 9.28
C VAL A 23 -9.48 -7.39 7.85
N TRP A 24 -8.98 -8.33 7.05
CA TRP A 24 -8.77 -8.15 5.62
C TRP A 24 -10.03 -8.55 4.82
N PRO A 25 -10.42 -7.81 3.77
CA PRO A 25 -11.57 -8.15 2.95
C PRO A 25 -11.41 -9.51 2.26
N ARG A 26 -12.43 -10.37 2.34
CA ARG A 26 -12.45 -11.67 1.61
C ARG A 26 -12.86 -11.54 0.15
N ASN A 27 -13.66 -10.53 -0.18
CA ASN A 27 -14.03 -10.26 -1.56
C ASN A 27 -12.81 -9.65 -2.28
N LEU A 28 -12.33 -10.31 -3.33
CA LEU A 28 -11.10 -9.92 -4.03
C LEU A 28 -11.19 -8.53 -4.69
N ILE A 29 -12.38 -8.12 -5.14
CA ILE A 29 -12.58 -6.77 -5.68
C ILE A 29 -12.39 -5.75 -4.56
N HIS A 30 -13.00 -5.96 -3.40
CA HIS A 30 -12.82 -5.07 -2.26
C HIS A 30 -11.34 -5.04 -1.83
N ALA A 31 -10.70 -6.21 -1.67
CA ALA A 31 -9.29 -6.29 -1.28
C ALA A 31 -8.36 -5.57 -2.28
N GLY A 32 -8.60 -5.70 -3.58
CA GLY A 32 -7.85 -4.98 -4.62
C GLY A 32 -8.12 -3.47 -4.60
N MET A 33 -9.36 -3.07 -4.27
CA MET A 33 -9.70 -1.65 -4.14
C MET A 33 -9.01 -0.95 -2.96
N VAL A 34 -8.69 -1.67 -1.88
CA VAL A 34 -7.84 -1.12 -0.79
C VAL A 34 -6.45 -0.75 -1.31
N VAL A 35 -5.87 -1.54 -2.21
CA VAL A 35 -4.58 -1.20 -2.84
C VAL A 35 -4.72 0.01 -3.76
N SER A 36 -5.82 0.07 -4.51
CA SER A 36 -6.13 1.16 -5.43
C SER A 36 -6.33 2.50 -4.70
N GLU A 37 -6.95 2.47 -3.51
CA GLU A 37 -7.14 3.64 -2.66
C GLU A 37 -5.80 4.31 -2.31
N GLU A 38 -4.85 3.55 -1.78
CA GLU A 38 -3.51 4.06 -1.44
C GLU A 38 -2.74 4.56 -2.68
N GLN A 39 -2.89 3.87 -3.80
CA GLN A 39 -2.28 4.30 -5.08
C GLN A 39 -2.86 5.66 -5.53
N GLY A 40 -4.15 5.88 -5.29
CA GLY A 40 -4.82 7.16 -5.52
C GLY A 40 -4.26 8.27 -4.62
N GLU A 41 -4.02 7.98 -3.34
CA GLU A 41 -3.39 8.92 -2.40
C GLU A 41 -1.95 9.26 -2.83
N LEU A 42 -1.17 8.27 -3.27
CA LEU A 42 0.15 8.50 -3.84
C LEU A 42 0.10 9.40 -5.08
N SER A 43 -0.85 9.14 -5.99
CA SER A 43 -1.03 9.97 -7.19
C SER A 43 -1.35 11.41 -6.81
N LYS A 44 -2.24 11.61 -5.84
CA LYS A 44 -2.56 12.94 -5.32
C LYS A 44 -1.34 13.61 -4.68
N ALA A 45 -0.56 12.90 -3.87
CA ALA A 45 0.63 13.45 -3.22
C ALA A 45 1.70 13.90 -4.24
N ILE A 46 1.83 13.19 -5.36
CA ILE A 46 2.70 13.57 -6.49
C ILE A 46 2.19 14.85 -7.15
N LEU A 47 0.89 14.92 -7.47
CA LEU A 47 0.27 16.10 -8.09
C LEU A 47 0.36 17.33 -7.17
N ASP A 48 0.04 17.18 -5.89
CA ASP A 48 0.14 18.26 -4.91
C ASP A 48 1.58 18.80 -4.81
N HIS A 49 2.58 17.91 -4.87
CA HIS A 49 3.99 18.33 -4.89
C HIS A 49 4.34 19.10 -6.18
N ASP A 50 3.86 18.66 -7.34
CA ASP A 50 4.06 19.35 -8.62
C ASP A 50 3.43 20.76 -8.62
N GLU A 51 2.24 20.90 -8.01
CA GLU A 51 1.55 22.18 -7.83
C GLU A 51 2.15 23.06 -6.71
N GLY A 52 3.23 22.64 -6.04
CA GLY A 52 3.88 23.37 -4.95
C GLY A 52 3.09 23.41 -3.63
N LYS A 53 2.09 22.52 -3.47
CA LYS A 53 1.23 22.40 -2.28
C LYS A 53 1.58 21.20 -1.40
N GLY A 54 2.37 20.26 -1.92
CA GLY A 54 2.75 19.01 -1.27
C GLY A 54 4.23 18.93 -0.88
N SER A 55 4.61 17.81 -0.26
CA SER A 55 6.00 17.54 0.13
C SER A 55 6.47 16.18 -0.36
N LYS A 56 7.77 16.05 -0.64
CA LYS A 56 8.39 14.75 -0.96
C LYS A 56 8.19 13.72 0.15
N ARG A 57 8.06 14.18 1.40
CA ARG A 57 7.75 13.31 2.54
C ARG A 57 6.39 12.65 2.38
N GLN A 58 5.37 13.38 1.92
CA GLN A 58 4.04 12.81 1.70
C GLN A 58 4.08 11.73 0.62
N MET A 59 4.77 12.00 -0.50
CA MET A 59 4.95 11.00 -1.55
C MET A 59 5.63 9.72 -1.04
N ILE A 60 6.62 9.84 -0.15
CA ILE A 60 7.30 8.70 0.46
C ILE A 60 6.33 7.90 1.36
N ILE A 61 5.50 8.60 2.15
CA ILE A 61 4.51 7.98 3.03
C ILE A 61 3.51 7.17 2.20
N GLU A 62 2.89 7.78 1.19
CA GLU A 62 1.86 7.08 0.40
C GLU A 62 2.44 5.97 -0.48
N ALA A 63 3.70 6.09 -0.92
CA ALA A 63 4.38 4.99 -1.59
C ALA A 63 4.61 3.79 -0.65
N VAL A 64 4.93 4.06 0.63
CA VAL A 64 5.07 3.01 1.65
C VAL A 64 3.71 2.38 1.96
N HIS A 65 2.64 3.17 2.11
CA HIS A 65 1.29 2.64 2.31
C HIS A 65 0.83 1.78 1.12
N THR A 66 1.01 2.27 -0.11
CA THR A 66 0.67 1.53 -1.33
C THR A 66 1.41 0.19 -1.40
N ALA A 67 2.72 0.19 -1.14
CA ALA A 67 3.52 -1.03 -1.11
C ALA A 67 3.07 -2.00 0.00
N ALA A 68 2.76 -1.48 1.19
CA ALA A 68 2.25 -2.28 2.30
C ALA A 68 0.90 -2.93 1.95
N MET A 69 -0.03 -2.21 1.32
CA MET A 69 -1.32 -2.76 0.93
C MET A 69 -1.20 -3.80 -0.18
N ALA A 70 -0.30 -3.60 -1.16
CA ALA A 70 0.00 -4.60 -2.16
C ALA A 70 0.53 -5.90 -1.54
N ILE A 71 1.44 -5.81 -0.56
CA ILE A 71 1.96 -6.98 0.14
C ILE A 71 0.87 -7.64 1.00
N ARG A 72 0.03 -6.87 1.69
CA ARG A 72 -1.10 -7.42 2.44
C ARG A 72 -2.10 -8.12 1.53
N PHE A 73 -2.36 -7.60 0.34
CA PHE A 73 -3.16 -8.26 -0.67
C PHE A 73 -2.56 -9.63 -1.05
N LEU A 74 -1.27 -9.67 -1.38
CA LEU A 74 -0.55 -10.90 -1.71
C LEU A 74 -0.54 -11.91 -0.55
N LYS A 75 -0.38 -11.44 0.69
CA LYS A 75 -0.39 -12.29 1.89
C LYS A 75 -1.74 -12.96 2.14
N ASN A 76 -2.83 -12.39 1.64
CA ASN A 76 -4.20 -12.81 1.93
C ASN A 76 -4.95 -13.36 0.70
N ILE A 77 -4.27 -13.53 -0.45
CA ILE A 77 -4.84 -14.21 -1.61
C ILE A 77 -4.30 -15.64 -1.66
N GLU A 78 -5.21 -16.61 -1.84
CA GLU A 78 -4.84 -18.00 -2.07
C GLU A 78 -4.61 -18.21 -3.57
N GLU A 79 -3.46 -18.79 -3.93
CA GLU A 79 -3.21 -19.27 -5.28
C GLU A 79 -3.86 -20.66 -5.40
N THR A 80 -5.12 -20.72 -5.82
CA THR A 80 -5.72 -21.99 -6.22
C THR A 80 -5.30 -22.28 -7.66
N GLU A 81 -4.57 -23.38 -7.89
CA GLU A 81 -4.44 -23.98 -9.22
C GLU A 81 -5.82 -24.46 -9.66
N GLU A 82 -6.62 -23.63 -10.35
CA GLU A 82 -7.75 -24.08 -11.16
C GLU A 82 -8.30 -22.92 -11.98
N ASN A 83 -7.85 -22.86 -13.24
CA ASN A 83 -8.61 -22.38 -14.40
C ASN A 83 -7.93 -22.98 -15.65
N GLU A 84 -8.12 -24.29 -15.85
CA GLU A 84 -8.25 -24.85 -17.22
C GLU A 84 -9.66 -24.59 -17.74
#